data_AF-A0A0A8E9M4-F1
#
_entry.id   AF-A0A0A8E9M4-F1
#
_cell.length_a   1.000
_cell.length_b   1.000
_cell.length_c   1.000
_cell.angle_alpha   90.00
_cell.angle_beta   90.00
_cell.angle_gamma   90.00
#
_symmetry.space_group_name_H-M   'P 1'
#
loop_
_entity.id
_entity.type
_entity.pdbx_description
1 polymer ?
#
loop_
_entity_poly.entity_id
_entity_poly.type
_entity_poly.pdbx_seq_one_letter_code
_entity_poly.pdbx_strand_id
1 'polypeptide(L)'
;MTYDASGAGQWADPIKQAVQNWNDAVHNVRLEPASTPGSADYVYEATSGWPQTTLGPIFPGGNGDVQLGQQAVDEGYDTTRIAAHETGHILGLPDDYSGPCSELMSGHGPGTSCTNAKPNAAEAAQVDKNYAAGTPAARPHHHQVVIDVWSGRVLTRVAPR
;
A
#
# COMPACT_ATOMS: atom_id res chain seq x y z
N MET A 1 2.43 -3.38 -14.21
CA MET A 1 1.27 -2.90 -13.45
C MET A 1 1.18 -1.41 -13.65
N THR A 2 0.02 -0.90 -14.03
CA THR A 2 -0.20 0.52 -14.21
C THR A 2 -0.90 1.14 -13.00
N TYR A 3 -0.55 2.38 -12.67
CA TYR A 3 -1.19 3.14 -11.60
C TYR A 3 -1.63 4.53 -12.07
N ASP A 4 -2.69 5.07 -11.46
CA ASP A 4 -3.10 6.47 -11.61
C ASP A 4 -2.92 7.19 -10.27
N ALA A 5 -2.22 8.32 -10.27
CA ALA A 5 -2.02 9.18 -9.10
C ALA A 5 -2.59 10.59 -9.29
N SER A 6 -3.41 10.81 -10.33
CA SER A 6 -4.01 12.11 -10.63
C SER A 6 -4.91 12.64 -9.51
N GLY A 7 -5.52 11.74 -8.73
CA GLY A 7 -6.33 12.06 -7.55
C GLY A 7 -5.52 12.28 -6.25
N ALA A 8 -4.20 12.16 -6.28
CA ALA A 8 -3.38 12.10 -5.06
C ALA A 8 -2.81 13.47 -4.62
N GLY A 9 -2.91 14.52 -5.45
CA GLY A 9 -2.55 15.90 -5.07
C GLY A 9 -1.14 16.02 -4.45
N GLN A 10 -1.08 16.39 -3.16
CA GLN A 10 0.17 16.56 -2.41
C GLN A 10 1.05 15.29 -2.31
N TRP A 11 0.48 14.11 -2.57
CA TRP A 11 1.17 12.83 -2.49
C TRP A 11 1.95 12.47 -3.76
N ALA A 12 1.93 13.30 -4.80
CA ALA A 12 2.57 12.98 -6.09
C ALA A 12 4.07 12.62 -5.97
N ASP A 13 4.86 13.43 -5.24
CA ASP A 13 6.28 13.17 -5.04
C ASP A 13 6.54 11.95 -4.12
N PRO A 14 5.86 11.80 -2.96
CA PRO A 14 5.92 10.58 -2.16
C PRO A 14 5.59 9.29 -2.93
N ILE A 15 4.54 9.29 -3.74
CA ILE A 15 4.15 8.14 -4.57
C ILE A 15 5.26 7.81 -5.56
N LYS A 16 5.82 8.81 -6.24
CA LYS A 16 6.91 8.60 -7.20
C LYS A 16 8.11 7.93 -6.54
N GLN A 17 8.49 8.39 -5.34
CA GLN A 17 9.61 7.80 -4.60
C GLN A 17 9.29 6.40 -4.07
N ALA A 18 8.06 6.17 -3.60
CA ALA A 18 7.57 4.85 -3.16
C ALA A 18 7.62 3.82 -4.31
N VAL A 19 7.09 4.20 -5.47
CA VAL A 19 7.12 3.39 -6.70
C VAL A 19 8.56 3.09 -7.12
N GLN A 20 9.45 4.08 -7.05
CA GLN A 20 10.86 3.87 -7.34
C GLN A 20 11.50 2.87 -6.36
N ASN A 21 11.26 3.00 -5.05
CA ASN A 21 11.80 2.10 -4.05
C ASN A 21 11.38 0.63 -4.30
N TRP A 22 10.13 0.42 -4.72
CA TRP A 22 9.66 -0.91 -5.12
C TRP A 22 10.32 -1.39 -6.40
N ASN A 23 10.31 -0.59 -7.47
CA ASN A 23 10.93 -0.95 -8.76
C ASN A 23 12.44 -1.23 -8.66
N ASP A 24 13.13 -0.62 -7.69
CA ASP A 24 14.55 -0.87 -7.42
C ASP A 24 14.78 -2.18 -6.64
N ALA A 25 13.76 -2.70 -5.95
CA ALA A 25 13.85 -3.85 -5.05
C ALA A 25 13.36 -5.18 -5.67
N VAL A 26 12.38 -5.13 -6.58
CA VAL A 26 11.72 -6.31 -7.15
C VAL A 26 12.04 -6.49 -8.63
N HIS A 27 11.87 -7.72 -9.13
CA HIS A 27 12.28 -8.12 -10.48
C HIS A 27 11.11 -8.65 -11.33
N ASN A 28 10.09 -9.25 -10.72
CA ASN A 28 9.01 -9.93 -11.44
C ASN A 28 7.78 -9.04 -11.70
N VAL A 29 7.78 -7.80 -11.20
CA VAL A 29 6.73 -6.81 -11.44
C VAL A 29 7.36 -5.43 -11.55
N ARG A 30 6.78 -4.58 -12.40
CA ARG A 30 7.17 -3.18 -12.56
C ARG A 30 5.93 -2.30 -12.49
N LEU A 31 6.03 -1.22 -11.73
CA LEU A 31 4.97 -0.24 -11.51
C LEU A 31 5.22 0.98 -12.40
N GLU A 32 4.24 1.36 -13.21
CA GLU A 32 4.36 2.46 -14.16
C GLU A 32 3.08 3.31 -14.18
N PRO A 33 3.15 4.63 -14.43
CA PRO A 33 1.94 5.43 -14.61
C PRO A 33 1.09 4.91 -15.77
N ALA A 34 -0.23 4.92 -15.62
CA ALA A 34 -1.14 4.63 -16.72
C ALA A 34 -1.00 5.70 -17.82
N SER A 35 -0.89 5.26 -19.07
CA SER A 35 -0.79 6.15 -20.23
C SER A 35 -2.14 6.70 -20.70
N THR A 36 -3.24 6.05 -20.31
CA THR A 36 -4.60 6.38 -20.71
C THR A 36 -5.47 6.57 -19.46
N PRO A 37 -6.24 7.67 -19.35
CA PRO A 37 -7.16 7.86 -18.24
C PRO A 37 -8.13 6.67 -18.09
N GLY A 38 -8.29 6.18 -16.87
CA GLY A 38 -9.17 5.04 -16.56
C GLY A 38 -8.64 3.66 -16.95
N SER A 39 -7.38 3.54 -17.39
CA SER A 39 -6.76 2.24 -17.73
C SER A 39 -5.75 1.74 -16.69
N ALA A 40 -5.75 2.32 -15.48
CA ALA A 40 -4.86 1.91 -14.41
C ALA A 40 -5.35 0.61 -13.76
N ASP A 41 -4.42 -0.27 -13.39
CA ASP A 41 -4.72 -1.48 -12.60
C ASP A 41 -5.09 -1.12 -11.15
N TYR A 42 -4.57 0.00 -10.65
CA TYR A 42 -4.93 0.58 -9.35
C TYR A 42 -4.78 2.10 -9.32
N VAL A 43 -5.45 2.73 -8.37
CA VAL A 43 -5.46 4.19 -8.23
C VAL A 43 -4.97 4.63 -6.85
N TYR A 44 -4.35 5.80 -6.78
CA TYR A 44 -4.07 6.50 -5.54
C TYR A 44 -5.03 7.67 -5.37
N GLU A 45 -5.64 7.76 -4.19
CA GLU A 45 -6.55 8.82 -3.80
C GLU A 45 -6.08 9.48 -2.50
N ALA A 46 -6.06 10.82 -2.46
CA ALA A 46 -5.83 11.53 -1.20
C ALA A 46 -7.12 11.57 -0.38
N THR A 47 -7.09 11.07 0.86
CA THR A 47 -8.27 11.01 1.73
C THR A 47 -7.99 11.69 3.08
N SER A 48 -9.02 11.92 3.89
CA SER A 48 -8.88 12.57 5.20
C SER A 48 -8.67 11.61 6.37
N GLY A 49 -8.91 10.31 6.18
CA GLY A 49 -8.81 9.29 7.22
C GLY A 49 -7.38 8.80 7.43
N TRP A 50 -7.25 7.62 8.05
CA TRP A 50 -6.03 6.81 7.96
C TRP A 50 -5.90 6.18 6.58
N PRO A 51 -4.67 5.84 6.15
CA PRO A 51 -4.44 5.07 4.94
C PRO A 51 -5.19 3.73 4.93
N GLN A 52 -5.62 3.33 3.74
CA GLN A 52 -6.34 2.07 3.48
C GLN A 52 -6.01 1.62 2.07
N THR A 53 -5.82 0.31 1.88
CA THR A 53 -5.43 -0.22 0.57
C THR A 53 -6.06 -1.58 0.28
N THR A 54 -6.39 -1.83 -0.99
CA THR A 54 -6.73 -3.17 -1.47
C THR A 54 -5.56 -4.14 -1.30
N LEU A 55 -5.77 -5.24 -0.57
CA LEU A 55 -4.79 -6.32 -0.46
C LEU A 55 -4.77 -7.16 -1.74
N GLY A 56 -3.60 -7.17 -2.38
CA GLY A 56 -3.30 -7.95 -3.56
C GLY A 56 -2.79 -9.38 -3.28
N PRO A 57 -1.96 -9.95 -4.16
CA PRO A 57 -1.39 -9.29 -5.33
C PRO A 57 -2.47 -9.01 -6.38
N ILE A 58 -2.58 -7.75 -6.79
CA ILE A 58 -3.33 -7.42 -8.00
C ILE A 58 -2.46 -7.77 -9.23
N PHE A 59 -3.08 -7.87 -10.40
CA PHE A 59 -2.41 -8.16 -11.67
C PHE A 59 -2.94 -7.22 -12.75
N PRO A 60 -2.27 -7.14 -13.92
CA PRO A 60 -2.79 -6.37 -15.05
C PRO A 60 -4.25 -6.70 -15.38
N GLY A 61 -5.10 -5.67 -15.49
CA GLY A 61 -6.55 -5.79 -15.64
C GLY A 61 -7.33 -5.96 -14.33
N GLY A 62 -6.65 -5.89 -13.18
CA GLY A 62 -7.25 -5.84 -11.85
C GLY A 62 -7.85 -4.47 -11.52
N ASN A 63 -8.34 -4.34 -10.28
CA ASN A 63 -8.81 -3.08 -9.74
C ASN A 63 -8.37 -2.97 -8.28
N GLY A 64 -7.43 -2.08 -8.01
CA GLY A 64 -6.97 -1.75 -6.66
C GLY A 64 -7.22 -0.29 -6.32
N ASP A 65 -7.37 -0.01 -5.04
CA ASP A 65 -7.51 1.33 -4.49
C ASP A 65 -6.46 1.53 -3.39
N VAL A 66 -5.83 2.70 -3.37
CA VAL A 66 -4.87 3.13 -2.36
C VAL A 66 -5.29 4.49 -1.85
N GLN A 67 -5.83 4.53 -0.65
CA GLN A 67 -6.22 5.76 0.03
C GLN A 67 -5.07 6.25 0.89
N LEU A 68 -4.52 7.40 0.53
CA LEU A 68 -3.45 8.06 1.26
C LEU A 68 -4.06 9.08 2.22
N GLY A 69 -4.23 8.63 3.45
CA GLY A 69 -4.95 9.34 4.51
C GLY A 69 -4.14 10.46 5.17
N GLN A 70 -4.70 11.68 5.20
CA GLN A 70 -4.12 12.85 5.86
C GLN A 70 -3.93 12.65 7.37
N GLN A 71 -4.74 11.81 8.03
CA GLN A 71 -4.64 11.60 9.48
C GLN A 71 -3.25 11.09 9.89
N ALA A 72 -2.65 10.16 9.15
CA ALA A 72 -1.31 9.66 9.44
C ALA A 72 -0.23 10.76 9.27
N VAL A 73 -0.42 11.65 8.31
CA VAL A 73 0.49 12.80 8.12
C VAL A 73 0.38 13.78 9.29
N ASP A 74 -0.83 14.07 9.74
CA ASP A 74 -1.10 14.97 10.87
C ASP A 74 -0.53 14.40 12.18
N GLU A 75 -0.47 13.07 12.30
CA GLU A 75 0.18 12.36 13.42
C GLU A 75 1.71 12.32 13.30
N GLY A 76 2.28 12.73 12.16
CA GLY A 76 3.72 12.93 11.97
C GLY A 76 4.45 11.77 11.29
N TYR A 77 3.73 10.86 10.62
CA TYR A 77 4.36 9.78 9.86
C TYR A 77 4.91 10.27 8.51
N ASP A 78 6.00 9.64 8.05
CA ASP A 78 6.65 9.98 6.78
C ASP A 78 5.76 9.59 5.58
N THR A 79 5.48 10.56 4.71
CA THR A 79 4.58 10.39 3.55
C THR A 79 5.11 9.38 2.54
N THR A 80 6.43 9.28 2.37
CA THR A 80 7.01 8.31 1.42
C THR A 80 6.92 6.90 1.99
N ARG A 81 7.16 6.72 3.29
CA ARG A 81 6.98 5.45 3.99
C ARG A 81 5.52 4.99 3.92
N ILE A 82 4.55 5.88 4.18
CA ILE A 82 3.12 5.58 4.04
C ILE A 82 2.83 5.08 2.62
N ALA A 83 3.15 5.87 1.59
CA ALA A 83 2.86 5.50 0.21
C ALA A 83 3.53 4.17 -0.19
N ALA A 84 4.77 3.93 0.25
CA ALA A 84 5.48 2.69 -0.03
C ALA A 84 4.87 1.48 0.70
N HIS A 85 4.46 1.63 1.95
CA HIS A 85 3.78 0.61 2.73
C HIS A 85 2.45 0.20 2.08
N GLU A 86 1.60 1.18 1.76
CA GLU A 86 0.35 0.95 1.04
C GLU A 86 0.56 0.23 -0.30
N THR A 87 1.58 0.64 -1.05
CA THR A 87 1.93 -0.02 -2.31
C THR A 87 2.33 -1.50 -2.08
N GLY A 88 2.89 -1.84 -0.93
CA GLY A 88 3.19 -3.21 -0.54
C GLY A 88 1.94 -4.09 -0.43
N HIS A 89 0.82 -3.56 0.05
CA HIS A 89 -0.47 -4.26 0.07
C HIS A 89 -0.98 -4.57 -1.33
N ILE A 90 -0.90 -3.61 -2.26
CA ILE A 90 -1.22 -3.84 -3.67
C ILE A 90 -0.40 -4.99 -4.27
N LEU A 91 0.86 -5.11 -3.86
CA LEU A 91 1.81 -6.17 -4.25
C LEU A 91 1.59 -7.49 -3.50
N GLY A 92 0.64 -7.54 -2.57
CA GLY A 92 0.20 -8.73 -1.85
C GLY A 92 0.99 -9.05 -0.59
N LEU A 93 1.57 -8.03 0.07
CA LEU A 93 2.14 -8.19 1.40
C LEU A 93 1.10 -7.81 2.47
N PRO A 94 0.86 -8.64 3.50
CA PRO A 94 0.09 -8.25 4.66
C PRO A 94 0.93 -7.39 5.61
N ASP A 95 0.27 -6.77 6.59
CA ASP A 95 0.94 -6.10 7.70
C ASP A 95 1.74 -7.04 8.59
N ASP A 96 2.82 -6.49 9.14
CA ASP A 96 3.52 -6.99 10.31
C ASP A 96 3.85 -5.84 11.27
N TYR A 97 2.82 -5.24 11.88
CA TYR A 97 2.98 -4.10 12.80
C TYR A 97 3.90 -4.37 14.01
N SER A 98 4.29 -5.62 14.26
CA SER A 98 5.26 -5.98 15.31
C SER A 98 6.71 -5.88 14.86
N GLY A 99 6.95 -5.75 13.55
CA GLY A 99 8.25 -5.67 12.92
C GLY A 99 9.02 -4.38 13.22
N PRO A 100 10.35 -4.38 13.01
CA PRO A 100 11.20 -3.20 13.15
C PRO A 100 11.00 -2.17 12.03
N CYS A 101 11.60 -0.98 12.19
CA CYS A 101 11.62 0.07 11.16
C CYS A 101 12.25 -0.37 9.82
N SER A 102 13.16 -1.35 9.86
CA SER A 102 13.76 -1.92 8.65
C SER A 102 12.77 -2.74 7.81
N GLU A 103 11.65 -3.17 8.39
CA GLU A 103 10.52 -3.73 7.65
C GLU A 103 9.61 -2.59 7.20
N LEU A 104 9.26 -2.59 5.91
CA LEU A 104 8.33 -1.61 5.37
C LEU A 104 6.89 -1.93 5.79
N MET A 105 6.54 -3.22 5.83
CA MET A 105 5.22 -3.73 6.21
C MET A 105 4.96 -3.70 7.72
N SER A 106 5.93 -3.24 8.52
CA SER A 106 5.64 -2.85 9.90
C SER A 106 4.87 -1.55 10.02
N GLY A 107 4.73 -0.81 8.91
CA GLY A 107 3.83 0.32 8.78
C GLY A 107 4.07 1.35 9.89
N HIS A 108 3.01 1.64 10.64
CA HIS A 108 3.01 2.58 11.76
C HIS A 108 3.63 2.02 13.06
N GLY A 109 3.81 0.70 13.18
CA GLY A 109 4.25 0.02 14.41
C GLY A 109 5.51 0.60 15.06
N PRO A 110 6.58 0.88 14.29
CA PRO A 110 7.82 1.49 14.79
C PRO A 110 7.70 2.96 15.24
N GLY A 111 6.53 3.60 15.04
CA GLY A 111 6.28 4.99 15.37
C GLY A 111 6.88 6.01 14.39
N THR A 112 6.60 7.29 14.64
CA THR A 112 6.87 8.41 13.70
C THR A 112 8.34 8.73 13.49
N SER A 113 9.24 8.28 14.39
CA SER A 113 10.69 8.41 14.16
C SER A 113 11.21 7.51 13.04
N CYS A 114 10.43 6.50 12.62
CA CYS A 114 10.78 5.63 11.53
C CYS A 114 10.40 6.23 10.17
N THR A 115 11.40 6.53 9.36
CA THR A 115 11.22 7.12 8.02
C THR A 115 11.75 6.21 6.89
N ASN A 116 12.13 4.97 7.20
CA ASN A 116 12.56 4.02 6.17
C ASN A 116 11.39 3.68 5.23
N ALA A 117 11.51 4.03 3.96
CA ALA A 117 10.49 3.78 2.94
C ALA A 117 10.89 2.70 1.93
N LYS A 118 11.91 1.89 2.24
CA LYS A 118 12.39 0.82 1.37
C LYS A 118 11.98 -0.55 1.93
N PRO A 119 11.47 -1.46 1.09
CA PRO A 119 11.25 -2.83 1.52
C PRO A 119 12.59 -3.50 1.80
N ASN A 120 12.61 -4.40 2.78
CA ASN A 120 13.75 -5.25 3.01
C ASN A 120 13.82 -6.40 1.98
N ALA A 121 14.90 -7.17 2.03
CA ALA A 121 15.13 -8.27 1.09
C ALA A 121 14.08 -9.39 1.18
N ALA A 122 13.49 -9.64 2.36
CA ALA A 122 12.47 -10.67 2.53
C ALA A 122 11.12 -10.23 1.94
N GLU A 123 10.73 -8.98 2.16
CA GLU A 123 9.53 -8.36 1.58
C GLU A 123 9.63 -8.34 0.06
N ALA A 124 10.77 -7.90 -0.49
CA ALA A 124 11.02 -7.91 -1.93
C ALA A 124 10.97 -9.33 -2.53
N ALA A 125 11.60 -10.31 -1.87
CA ALA A 125 11.56 -11.70 -2.31
C ALA A 125 10.15 -12.31 -2.27
N GLN A 126 9.32 -11.92 -1.29
CA GLN A 126 7.93 -12.36 -1.22
C GLN A 126 7.09 -11.74 -2.33
N VAL A 127 7.30 -10.46 -2.67
CA VAL A 127 6.68 -9.85 -3.87
C VAL A 127 7.11 -10.58 -5.14
N ASP A 128 8.42 -10.82 -5.33
CA ASP A 128 8.89 -11.55 -6.50
C ASP A 128 8.26 -12.95 -6.61
N LYS A 129 8.04 -13.63 -5.48
CA LYS A 129 7.33 -14.91 -5.42
C LYS A 129 5.85 -14.77 -5.79
N ASN A 130 5.17 -13.71 -5.34
CA ASN A 130 3.77 -13.43 -5.69
C ASN A 130 3.59 -13.28 -7.21
N TYR A 131 4.59 -12.73 -7.90
CA TYR A 131 4.57 -12.45 -9.35
C TYR A 131 5.32 -13.46 -10.24
N ALA A 132 5.99 -14.45 -9.67
CA ALA A 132 6.81 -15.42 -10.41
C ALA A 132 6.02 -16.26 -11.45
N ALA A 133 4.70 -16.40 -11.30
CA ALA A 133 3.86 -17.17 -12.22
C ALA A 133 3.36 -16.38 -13.44
N GLY A 134 3.69 -15.08 -13.56
CA GLY A 134 3.44 -14.24 -14.74
C GLY A 134 1.97 -13.91 -15.06
N THR A 135 1.01 -14.70 -14.57
CA THR A 135 -0.43 -14.43 -14.68
C THR A 135 -1.16 -15.17 -13.55
N PRO A 136 -2.20 -14.59 -12.94
CA PRO A 136 -3.10 -15.38 -12.12
C PRO A 136 -3.83 -16.35 -13.07
N ALA A 137 -3.75 -17.66 -12.81
CA ALA A 137 -4.88 -18.51 -13.16
C ALA A 137 -6.10 -17.84 -12.52
N ALA A 138 -7.15 -17.52 -13.29
CA ALA A 138 -8.31 -16.75 -12.83
C ALA A 138 -8.76 -17.20 -11.44
N ARG A 139 -8.25 -16.54 -10.41
CA ARG A 139 -8.59 -16.78 -9.01
C ARG A 139 -9.60 -15.70 -8.70
N PRO A 140 -10.77 -16.05 -8.13
CA PRO A 140 -11.69 -15.03 -7.66
C PRO A 140 -10.93 -14.13 -6.67
N HIS A 141 -10.72 -12.88 -7.07
CA HIS A 141 -10.14 -11.86 -6.22
C HIS A 141 -11.19 -11.52 -5.16
N HIS A 142 -10.98 -12.00 -3.94
CA HIS A 142 -11.70 -11.45 -2.81
C HIS A 142 -11.12 -10.05 -2.57
N HIS A 143 -11.90 -9.00 -2.81
CA HIS A 143 -11.53 -7.63 -2.45
C HIS A 143 -11.41 -7.54 -0.93
N GLN A 144 -10.21 -7.82 -0.42
CA GLN A 144 -9.86 -7.56 0.97
C GLN A 144 -9.25 -6.17 1.02
N VAL A 145 -9.80 -5.31 1.87
CA VAL A 145 -9.23 -3.99 2.16
C VAL A 145 -8.47 -4.10 3.47
N VAL A 146 -7.19 -3.74 3.44
CA VAL A 146 -6.41 -3.47 4.64
C VAL A 146 -6.70 -2.04 5.06
N ILE A 147 -6.93 -1.85 6.35
CA ILE A 147 -7.12 -0.54 6.94
C ILE A 147 -6.02 -0.41 7.98
N ASP A 148 -5.13 0.55 7.80
CA ASP A 148 -4.01 0.84 8.71
C ASP A 148 -4.45 1.61 9.95
N VAL A 149 -5.55 1.14 10.54
CA VAL A 149 -6.22 1.73 11.70
C VAL A 149 -6.10 0.75 12.87
N TRP A 150 -5.15 1.00 13.76
CA TRP A 150 -5.33 0.63 15.17
C TRP A 150 -6.07 1.75 15.88
N SER A 151 -7.37 1.88 15.61
CA SER A 151 -8.23 2.66 16.50
C SER A 151 -8.39 1.89 17.81
N GLY A 152 -7.50 2.16 18.76
CA GLY A 152 -7.73 1.85 20.16
C GLY A 152 -8.87 2.69 20.72
N ARG A 153 -10.13 2.38 20.37
CA ARG A 153 -11.33 2.69 21.18
C ARG A 153 -12.40 1.59 21.02
N VAL A 154 -12.41 0.72 22.02
CA VAL A 154 -13.55 0.04 22.66
C VAL A 154 -14.86 -0.04 21.86
N LEU A 155 -15.30 -1.27 21.62
CA LEU A 155 -16.70 -1.64 21.33
C LEU A 155 -17.66 -0.94 22.32
N THR A 156 -18.31 0.15 21.91
CA THR A 156 -19.57 0.57 22.53
C THR A 156 -20.65 -0.39 22.06
N ARG A 157 -20.84 -1.46 22.84
CA ARG A 157 -22.04 -2.28 22.79
C ARG A 157 -23.24 -1.36 23.10
N VAL A 158 -23.98 -0.97 22.07
CA VAL A 158 -25.34 -0.43 22.27
C VAL A 158 -26.20 -1.60 22.72
N ALA A 159 -26.55 -1.62 24.01
CA ALA A 159 -27.60 -2.51 24.50
C ALA A 159 -28.96 -1.99 23.98
N PRO A 160 -29.83 -2.84 23.42
CA PRO A 160 -31.21 -2.45 23.15
C PRO A 160 -31.97 -2.30 24.47
N ARG A 161 -32.94 -1.37 24.44
CA ARG A 161 -33.84 -1.02 25.55
C ARG A 161 -34.80 -2.15 25.90
#